data_AF-A0A7U9R2Q2-F1
#
_entry.id   AF-A0A7U9R2Q2-F1
#
_cell.length_a   1.000
_cell.length_b   1.000
_cell.length_c   1.000
_cell.angle_alpha   90.00
_cell.angle_beta   90.00
_cell.angle_gamma   90.00
#
_symmetry.space_group_name_H-M   'P 1'
#
loop_
_entity.id
_entity.type
_entity.pdbx_description
1 polymer ?
#
loop_
_entity_poly.entity_id
_entity_poly.type
_entity_poly.pdbx_seq_one_letter_code
_entity_poly.pdbx_strand_id
1 'polypeptide(L)'
;MLYELISSVQSNDQNAMTELIERFQPLLKKYAAKLNYEDAYEDLMLYYIGLIKSLNLKKLICTKDEIIVSYINVSIKNYYKKAITKIIKYKNEVALSDLTEEQMYYVDAKSATEDETDLFVEFGLREVLNDNECQVIYQLYIEGYTTAEIARLSSKSRQAVNQLKNRALNKIKRSLNLFTIF
;
A
#
# COMPACT_ATOMS: atom_id res chain seq x y z
N MET A 1 -45.95 3.94 -7.55
CA MET A 1 -45.61 3.05 -6.41
C MET A 1 -44.11 2.78 -6.38
N LEU A 2 -43.50 2.34 -5.27
CA LEU A 2 -42.04 2.11 -5.22
C LEU A 2 -41.59 1.04 -6.21
N TYR A 3 -42.41 0.00 -6.44
CA TYR A 3 -42.11 -1.03 -7.43
C TYR A 3 -41.89 -0.46 -8.84
N GLU A 4 -42.81 0.39 -9.30
CA GLU A 4 -42.76 1.02 -10.62
C GLU A 4 -41.59 2.00 -10.73
N LEU A 5 -41.32 2.72 -9.64
CA LEU A 5 -40.22 3.68 -9.57
C LEU A 5 -38.87 2.95 -9.72
N ILE A 6 -38.69 1.81 -9.04
CA ILE A 6 -37.51 0.96 -9.19
C ILE A 6 -37.43 0.36 -10.60
N SER A 7 -38.56 -0.08 -11.17
CA SER A 7 -38.62 -0.59 -12.55
C SER A 7 -38.19 0.47 -13.58
N SER A 8 -38.58 1.73 -13.35
CA SER A 8 -38.21 2.87 -14.20
C SER A 8 -36.71 3.18 -14.09
N VAL A 9 -36.16 3.15 -12.87
CA VAL A 9 -34.71 3.26 -12.65
C VAL A 9 -33.92 2.15 -13.36
N GLN A 10 -34.42 0.92 -13.32
CA GLN A 10 -33.80 -0.21 -14.02
C GLN A 10 -33.89 -0.09 -15.55
N SER A 11 -34.80 0.75 -16.03
CA SER A 11 -34.93 1.16 -17.44
C SER A 11 -34.11 2.43 -17.76
N ASN A 12 -33.17 2.81 -16.90
CA ASN A 12 -32.29 3.99 -16.98
C ASN A 12 -32.99 5.36 -16.84
N ASP A 13 -34.13 5.43 -16.15
CA ASP A 13 -34.74 6.71 -15.79
C ASP A 13 -33.98 7.38 -14.62
N GLN A 14 -33.31 8.50 -14.91
CA GLN A 14 -32.55 9.27 -13.92
C GLN A 14 -33.44 10.08 -12.97
N ASN A 15 -34.61 10.53 -13.42
CA ASN A 15 -35.55 11.28 -12.58
C ASN A 15 -36.14 10.36 -11.51
N ALA A 16 -36.49 9.13 -11.90
CA ALA A 16 -36.96 8.11 -10.96
C ALA A 16 -35.90 7.77 -9.89
N MET A 17 -34.61 7.76 -10.25
CA MET A 17 -33.53 7.53 -9.29
C MET A 17 -33.40 8.69 -8.32
N THR A 18 -33.46 9.92 -8.83
CA THR A 18 -33.39 11.14 -8.02
C THR A 18 -34.51 11.16 -6.98
N GLU A 19 -35.74 10.85 -7.40
CA GLU A 19 -36.90 10.76 -6.50
C GLU A 19 -36.71 9.69 -5.41
N LEU A 20 -36.17 8.51 -5.77
CA LEU A 20 -35.86 7.45 -4.80
C LEU A 20 -34.81 7.91 -3.78
N ILE A 21 -33.75 8.58 -4.24
CA ILE A 21 -32.70 9.11 -3.37
C ILE A 21 -33.30 10.11 -2.39
N GLU A 22 -34.16 11.04 -2.83
CA GLU A 22 -34.83 12.00 -1.97
C GLU A 22 -35.71 11.32 -0.90
N ARG A 23 -36.51 10.33 -1.30
CA ARG A 23 -37.39 9.58 -0.39
C ARG A 23 -36.61 8.83 0.70
N PHE A 24 -35.46 8.24 0.36
CA PHE A 24 -34.63 7.48 1.30
C PHE A 24 -33.50 8.31 1.93
N GLN A 25 -33.38 9.59 1.58
CA GLN A 25 -32.34 10.48 2.11
C GLN A 25 -32.26 10.49 3.64
N PRO A 26 -33.38 10.52 4.41
CA PRO A 26 -33.31 10.50 5.87
C PRO A 26 -32.65 9.22 6.42
N LEU A 27 -32.87 8.07 5.75
CA LEU A 27 -32.25 6.80 6.13
C LEU A 27 -30.75 6.81 5.86
N LEU A 28 -30.35 7.30 4.67
CA LEU A 28 -28.94 7.39 4.28
C LEU A 28 -28.18 8.34 5.22
N LYS A 29 -28.72 9.56 5.45
CA LYS A 29 -28.14 10.53 6.40
C LYS A 29 -28.01 9.97 7.81
N LYS A 30 -29.02 9.25 8.30
CA LYS A 30 -28.99 8.61 9.62
C LYS A 30 -27.83 7.64 9.76
N TYR A 31 -27.57 6.80 8.76
CA TYR A 31 -26.49 5.82 8.83
C TYR A 31 -25.12 6.41 8.50
N ALA A 32 -25.04 7.41 7.63
CA ALA A 32 -23.83 8.18 7.37
C ALA A 32 -23.34 8.87 8.65
N ALA A 33 -24.24 9.55 9.37
CA ALA A 33 -23.93 10.18 10.66
C ALA A 33 -23.45 9.18 11.73
N LYS A 34 -23.89 7.90 11.65
CA LYS A 34 -23.39 6.86 12.55
C LYS A 34 -22.01 6.33 12.16
N LEU A 35 -21.65 6.38 10.89
CA LEU A 35 -20.33 5.99 10.41
C LEU A 35 -19.28 7.07 10.68
N ASN A 36 -19.68 8.35 10.60
CA ASN A 36 -18.90 9.50 11.05
C ASN A 36 -17.48 9.58 10.43
N TYR A 37 -17.38 9.30 9.13
CA TYR A 37 -16.22 9.63 8.30
C TYR A 37 -16.65 10.53 7.14
N GLU A 38 -15.68 11.21 6.52
CA GLU A 38 -15.91 12.30 5.54
C GLU A 38 -16.88 11.90 4.43
N ASP A 39 -16.60 10.80 3.72
CA ASP A 39 -17.38 10.36 2.55
C ASP A 39 -18.53 9.37 2.89
N ALA A 40 -18.96 9.32 4.15
CA ALA A 40 -19.89 8.27 4.61
C ALA A 40 -21.25 8.29 3.91
N TYR A 41 -21.73 9.47 3.52
CA TYR A 41 -23.02 9.61 2.84
C TYR A 41 -22.93 9.18 1.38
N GLU A 42 -21.85 9.58 0.70
CA GLU A 42 -21.52 9.33 -0.68
C GLU A 42 -21.36 7.83 -0.93
N ASP A 43 -20.63 7.15 -0.04
CA ASP A 43 -20.45 5.69 -0.05
C ASP A 43 -21.79 4.94 0.14
N LEU A 44 -22.62 5.40 1.09
CA LEU A 44 -23.95 4.84 1.33
C LEU A 44 -24.87 5.06 0.13
N MET A 45 -24.81 6.23 -0.50
CA MET A 45 -25.58 6.58 -1.68
C MET A 45 -25.16 5.73 -2.88
N LEU A 46 -23.85 5.53 -3.08
CA LEU A 46 -23.32 4.65 -4.12
C LEU A 46 -23.81 3.21 -3.93
N TYR A 47 -23.73 2.68 -2.69
CA TYR A 47 -24.27 1.37 -2.35
C TYR A 47 -25.78 1.28 -2.64
N TYR A 48 -26.54 2.30 -2.25
CA TYR A 48 -27.98 2.38 -2.49
C TYR A 48 -28.33 2.35 -3.98
N ILE A 49 -27.66 3.16 -4.80
CA ILE A 49 -27.82 3.18 -6.26
C ILE A 49 -27.57 1.78 -6.84
N GLY A 50 -26.48 1.13 -6.42
CA GLY A 50 -26.15 -0.24 -6.84
C GLY A 50 -27.20 -1.26 -6.40
N LEU A 51 -27.73 -1.13 -5.17
CA LEU A 51 -28.80 -1.97 -4.64
C LEU A 51 -30.06 -1.86 -5.52
N ILE A 52 -30.54 -0.64 -5.80
CA ILE A 52 -31.75 -0.42 -6.60
C ILE A 52 -31.59 -0.96 -8.02
N LYS A 53 -30.44 -0.72 -8.66
CA LYS A 53 -30.16 -1.21 -10.02
C LYS A 53 -30.08 -2.75 -10.11
N SER A 54 -29.57 -3.40 -9.07
CA SER A 54 -29.40 -4.86 -9.04
C SER A 54 -30.58 -5.63 -8.41
N LEU A 55 -31.55 -4.92 -7.85
CA LEU A 55 -32.68 -5.52 -7.15
C LEU A 55 -33.54 -6.36 -8.10
N ASN A 56 -33.64 -7.66 -7.83
CA ASN A 56 -34.48 -8.54 -8.65
C ASN A 56 -35.95 -8.44 -8.20
N LEU A 57 -36.71 -7.57 -8.88
CA LEU A 57 -38.13 -7.34 -8.60
C LEU A 57 -39.00 -8.61 -8.71
N LYS A 58 -38.62 -9.59 -9.53
CA LYS A 58 -39.37 -10.86 -9.69
C LYS A 58 -39.23 -11.80 -8.50
N LYS A 59 -38.20 -11.63 -7.67
CA LYS A 59 -37.96 -12.44 -6.47
C LYS A 59 -38.65 -11.85 -5.23
N LEU A 60 -39.32 -10.71 -5.34
CA LEU A 60 -40.07 -10.15 -4.23
C LEU A 60 -41.32 -10.99 -3.98
N ILE A 61 -41.51 -11.39 -2.72
CA ILE A 61 -42.68 -12.17 -2.28
C ILE A 61 -43.99 -11.39 -2.53
N CYS A 62 -43.92 -10.06 -2.48
CA CYS A 62 -45.05 -9.18 -2.78
C CYS A 62 -44.53 -7.78 -3.14
N THR A 63 -45.26 -7.08 -4.01
CA THR A 63 -44.91 -5.77 -4.60
C THR A 63 -45.39 -4.57 -3.78
N LYS A 64 -45.88 -4.83 -2.56
CA LYS A 64 -46.28 -3.79 -1.60
C LYS A 64 -45.10 -2.92 -1.20
N ASP A 65 -45.31 -1.62 -1.15
CA ASP A 65 -44.29 -0.63 -0.83
C ASP A 65 -43.65 -0.90 0.54
N GLU A 66 -44.41 -1.38 1.53
CA GLU A 66 -43.89 -1.71 2.87
C GLU A 66 -42.80 -2.79 2.84
N ILE A 67 -42.92 -3.76 1.95
CA ILE A 67 -41.95 -4.86 1.81
C ILE A 67 -40.67 -4.34 1.15
N ILE A 68 -40.80 -3.49 0.14
CA ILE A 68 -39.67 -2.86 -0.55
C ILE A 68 -38.92 -1.94 0.42
N VAL A 69 -39.64 -1.11 1.18
CA VAL A 69 -39.06 -0.24 2.22
C VAL A 69 -38.33 -1.08 3.26
N SER A 70 -38.93 -2.16 3.76
CA SER A 70 -38.31 -3.07 4.72
C SER A 70 -37.01 -3.69 4.17
N TYR A 71 -37.03 -4.16 2.92
CA TYR A 71 -35.86 -4.72 2.26
C TYR A 71 -34.71 -3.71 2.14
N ILE A 72 -35.01 -2.48 1.71
CA ILE A 72 -34.02 -1.40 1.61
C ILE A 72 -33.47 -1.07 3.00
N ASN A 73 -34.32 -0.92 4.02
CA ASN A 73 -33.91 -0.66 5.39
C ASN A 73 -32.95 -1.72 5.93
N VAL A 74 -33.25 -3.00 5.71
CA VAL A 74 -32.39 -4.11 6.12
C VAL A 74 -31.06 -4.09 5.37
N SER A 75 -31.09 -3.82 4.07
CA SER A 75 -29.89 -3.77 3.22
C SER A 75 -28.94 -2.65 3.66
N ILE A 76 -29.46 -1.43 3.85
CA ILE A 76 -28.68 -0.28 4.35
C ILE A 76 -28.13 -0.55 5.76
N LYS A 77 -28.94 -1.13 6.66
CA LYS A 77 -28.48 -1.50 8.01
C LYS A 77 -27.34 -2.53 7.97
N ASN A 78 -27.39 -3.48 7.04
CA ASN A 78 -26.35 -4.49 6.87
C ASN A 78 -25.07 -3.89 6.28
N TYR A 79 -25.19 -2.99 5.30
CA TYR A 79 -24.06 -2.22 4.81
C TYR A 79 -23.38 -1.44 5.95
N TYR A 80 -24.17 -0.70 6.73
CA TYR A 80 -23.68 0.01 7.91
C TYR A 80 -22.91 -0.92 8.87
N LYS A 81 -23.47 -2.09 9.22
CA LYS A 81 -22.80 -3.06 10.10
C LYS A 81 -21.45 -3.52 9.54
N LYS A 82 -21.37 -3.74 8.23
CA LYS A 82 -20.12 -4.11 7.56
C LYS A 82 -19.09 -2.97 7.62
N ALA A 83 -19.52 -1.76 7.29
CA ALA A 83 -18.66 -0.57 7.29
C ALA A 83 -18.13 -0.24 8.70
N ILE A 84 -19.00 -0.22 9.72
CA ILE A 84 -18.58 0.08 11.10
C ILE A 84 -17.63 -0.99 11.65
N THR A 85 -17.81 -2.26 11.28
CA THR A 85 -16.87 -3.33 11.67
C THR A 85 -15.48 -3.08 11.08
N LYS A 86 -15.42 -2.59 9.83
CA LYS A 86 -14.16 -2.21 9.19
C LYS A 86 -13.49 -1.04 9.92
N ILE A 87 -14.25 0.01 10.24
CA ILE A 87 -13.76 1.17 10.99
C ILE A 87 -13.23 0.76 12.36
N ILE A 88 -13.97 -0.08 13.10
CA ILE A 88 -13.55 -0.57 14.43
C ILE A 88 -12.26 -1.39 14.32
N LYS A 89 -12.16 -2.28 13.33
CA LYS A 89 -10.97 -3.14 13.13
C LYS A 89 -9.71 -2.30 12.93
N TYR A 90 -9.81 -1.21 12.19
CA TYR A 90 -8.69 -0.33 11.83
C TYR A 90 -8.60 0.93 12.70
N LYS A 91 -9.36 1.01 13.80
CA LYS A 91 -9.44 2.20 14.66
C LYS A 91 -8.09 2.61 15.26
N ASN A 92 -7.20 1.64 15.48
CA ASN A 92 -5.88 1.87 16.07
C ASN A 92 -4.78 1.96 15.01
N GLU A 93 -5.13 1.84 13.72
CA GLU A 93 -4.18 2.09 12.65
C GLU A 93 -4.11 3.59 12.38
N VAL A 94 -2.90 4.09 12.16
CA VAL A 94 -2.64 5.48 11.80
C VAL A 94 -1.97 5.45 10.44
N ALA A 95 -2.48 6.24 9.49
CA ALA A 95 -1.82 6.36 8.21
C ALA A 95 -0.48 7.07 8.40
N LEU A 96 0.57 6.61 7.72
CA LEU A 96 1.89 7.25 7.76
C LEU A 96 1.81 8.74 7.35
N SER A 97 0.88 9.08 6.45
CA SER A 97 0.61 10.46 6.03
C SER A 97 0.09 11.37 7.15
N ASP A 98 -0.50 10.78 8.20
CA ASP A 98 -1.06 11.51 9.33
C ASP A 98 -0.02 11.71 10.44
N LEU A 99 1.15 11.08 10.33
CA LEU A 99 2.24 11.23 11.28
C LEU A 99 2.97 12.56 11.06
N THR A 100 3.30 13.21 12.16
CA THR A 100 4.22 14.36 12.16
C THR A 100 5.63 13.92 11.75
N GLU A 101 6.46 14.87 11.33
CA GLU A 101 7.86 14.60 10.98
C GLU A 101 8.62 13.92 12.15
N GLU A 102 8.36 14.33 13.39
CA GLU A 102 9.00 13.74 14.58
C GLU A 102 8.55 12.28 14.81
N GLN A 103 7.26 11.99 14.63
CA GLN A 103 6.74 10.64 14.74
C GLN A 103 7.25 9.75 13.62
N MET A 104 7.32 10.27 12.39
CA MET A 104 7.91 9.56 11.25
C MET A 104 9.37 9.22 11.52
N TYR A 105 10.17 10.17 11.99
CA TYR A 105 11.55 9.91 12.36
C TYR A 105 11.68 8.79 13.39
N TYR A 106 10.80 8.76 14.40
CA TYR A 106 10.80 7.69 15.39
C TYR A 106 10.44 6.32 14.78
N VAL A 107 9.47 6.28 13.88
CA VAL A 107 9.11 5.05 13.13
C VAL A 107 10.32 4.59 12.33
N ASP A 108 10.90 5.46 11.49
CA ASP A 108 12.04 5.14 10.64
C ASP A 108 13.23 4.63 11.46
N ALA A 109 13.56 5.28 12.58
CA ALA A 109 14.64 4.87 13.46
C ALA A 109 14.37 3.50 14.12
N LYS A 110 13.10 3.16 14.40
CA LYS A 110 12.71 1.87 14.99
C LYS A 110 12.58 0.75 13.97
N SER A 111 12.19 1.07 12.74
CA SER A 111 12.07 0.12 11.64
C SER A 111 13.35 0.02 10.81
N ALA A 112 14.36 0.85 11.08
CA ALA A 112 15.65 0.79 10.44
C ALA A 112 16.25 -0.62 10.58
N THR A 113 16.57 -1.20 9.43
CA THR A 113 17.33 -2.44 9.32
C THR A 113 18.55 -2.16 8.45
N GLU A 114 19.59 -2.95 8.61
CA GLU A 114 20.71 -2.96 7.67
C GLU A 114 20.22 -3.58 6.36
N ASP A 115 20.57 -2.97 5.23
CA ASP A 115 20.40 -3.61 3.94
C ASP A 115 21.30 -4.85 3.90
N GLU A 116 20.70 -6.04 3.80
CA GLU A 116 21.44 -7.29 3.53
C GLU A 116 22.00 -7.35 2.09
N THR A 117 21.84 -6.27 1.32
CA THR A 117 22.23 -6.22 -0.08
C THR A 117 23.74 -6.29 -0.18
N ASP A 118 24.24 -7.41 -0.72
CA ASP A 118 25.64 -7.56 -1.06
C ASP A 118 25.98 -6.55 -2.16
N LEU A 119 26.65 -5.46 -1.77
CA LEU A 119 27.12 -4.40 -2.66
C LEU A 119 27.91 -4.95 -3.84
N PHE A 120 28.63 -6.08 -3.68
CA PHE A 120 29.35 -6.68 -4.80
C PHE A 120 28.42 -7.37 -5.81
N VAL A 121 27.24 -7.84 -5.38
CA VAL A 121 26.22 -8.36 -6.29
C VAL A 121 25.50 -7.21 -6.97
N GLU A 122 25.08 -6.19 -6.22
CA GLU A 122 24.36 -5.04 -6.77
C GLU A 122 25.16 -4.32 -7.86
N PHE A 123 26.46 -4.13 -7.65
CA PHE A 123 27.35 -3.50 -8.62
C PHE A 123 27.99 -4.49 -9.62
N GLY A 124 27.56 -5.76 -9.66
CA GLY A 124 28.11 -6.78 -10.56
C GLY A 124 29.61 -7.06 -10.38
N LEU A 125 30.17 -6.69 -9.23
CA LEU A 125 31.60 -6.77 -8.95
C LEU A 125 32.08 -8.21 -8.67
N ARG A 126 31.18 -9.12 -8.28
CA ARG A 126 31.51 -10.55 -8.10
C ARG A 126 31.98 -11.22 -9.39
N GLU A 127 31.58 -10.72 -10.56
CA GLU A 127 32.03 -11.23 -11.85
C GLU A 127 33.40 -10.67 -12.27
N VAL A 128 33.82 -9.57 -11.64
CA VAL A 128 35.02 -8.80 -12.00
C VAL A 128 36.19 -9.10 -11.05
N LEU A 129 35.88 -9.25 -9.77
CA LEU A 129 36.83 -9.44 -8.68
C LEU A 129 36.84 -10.89 -8.21
N ASN A 130 38.01 -11.36 -7.76
CA ASN A 130 38.08 -12.63 -7.03
C ASN A 130 37.79 -12.43 -5.53
N ASP A 131 37.56 -13.51 -4.80
CA ASP A 131 37.17 -13.45 -3.38
C ASP A 131 38.16 -12.66 -2.50
N ASN A 132 39.46 -12.78 -2.77
CA ASN A 132 40.50 -12.03 -2.02
C ASN A 132 40.43 -10.53 -2.32
N GLU A 133 40.15 -10.16 -3.58
CA GLU A 133 39.97 -8.77 -4.00
C GLU A 133 38.69 -8.18 -3.41
N CYS A 134 37.57 -8.91 -3.45
CA CYS A 134 36.32 -8.52 -2.80
C CYS A 134 36.54 -8.30 -1.30
N GLN A 135 37.19 -9.25 -0.62
CA GLN A 135 37.43 -9.17 0.81
C GLN A 135 38.26 -7.94 1.20
N VAL A 136 39.34 -7.64 0.46
CA VAL A 136 40.17 -6.45 0.74
C VAL A 136 39.41 -5.15 0.48
N ILE A 137 38.58 -5.10 -0.57
CA ILE A 137 37.75 -3.92 -0.86
C ILE A 137 36.68 -3.72 0.22
N TYR A 138 36.00 -4.79 0.64
CA TYR A 138 35.01 -4.75 1.71
C TYR A 138 35.63 -4.24 3.01
N GLN A 139 36.75 -4.82 3.41
CA GLN A 139 37.47 -4.46 4.62
C GLN A 139 37.94 -2.99 4.61
N LEU A 140 38.37 -2.47 3.46
CA LEU A 140 38.85 -1.09 3.35
C LEU A 140 37.72 -0.05 3.35
N TYR A 141 36.65 -0.29 2.59
CA TYR A 141 35.67 0.75 2.25
C TYR A 141 34.33 0.58 2.97
N ILE A 142 33.98 -0.63 3.40
CA ILE A 142 32.76 -0.91 4.15
C ILE A 142 33.06 -1.01 5.65
N GLU A 143 34.09 -1.78 6.02
CA GLU A 143 34.46 -1.94 7.44
C GLU A 143 35.46 -0.88 7.95
N GLY A 144 36.09 -0.13 7.05
CA GLY A 144 36.99 0.98 7.41
C GLY A 144 38.37 0.57 7.94
N TYR A 145 38.80 -0.67 7.76
CA TYR A 145 40.13 -1.11 8.18
C TYR A 145 41.24 -0.45 7.37
N THR A 146 42.39 -0.26 8.00
CA THR A 146 43.61 0.17 7.32
C THR A 146 44.29 -1.01 6.61
N THR A 147 45.09 -0.70 5.58
CA THR A 147 45.92 -1.72 4.89
C THR A 147 46.88 -2.46 5.83
N ALA A 148 47.28 -1.82 6.93
CA ALA A 148 48.13 -2.42 7.96
C ALA A 148 47.36 -3.43 8.83
N GLU A 149 46.11 -3.16 9.16
CA GLU A 149 45.24 -4.06 9.92
C GLU A 149 44.86 -5.28 9.07
N ILE A 150 44.48 -5.06 7.81
CA ILE A 150 44.18 -6.15 6.87
C ILE A 150 45.38 -7.07 6.66
N ALA A 151 46.58 -6.50 6.55
CA ALA A 151 47.82 -7.26 6.44
C ALA A 151 48.06 -8.17 7.66
N ARG A 152 47.80 -7.67 8.87
CA ARG A 152 47.89 -8.44 10.11
C ARG A 152 46.84 -9.54 10.17
N LEU A 153 45.58 -9.22 9.86
CA LEU A 153 44.46 -10.18 9.84
C LEU A 153 44.67 -11.29 8.82
N SER A 154 45.22 -10.95 7.65
CA SER A 154 45.43 -11.88 6.54
C SER A 154 46.79 -12.59 6.58
N SER A 155 47.63 -12.35 7.59
CA SER A 155 49.03 -12.82 7.65
C SER A 155 49.84 -12.54 6.38
N LYS A 156 49.61 -11.37 5.75
CA LYS A 156 50.26 -10.91 4.51
C LYS A 156 51.10 -9.68 4.78
N SER A 157 52.06 -9.38 3.89
CA SER A 157 52.80 -8.11 3.98
C SER A 157 51.90 -6.93 3.60
N ARG A 158 52.16 -5.74 4.16
CA ARG A 158 51.48 -4.49 3.77
C ARG A 158 51.56 -4.24 2.26
N GLN A 159 52.70 -4.56 1.66
CA GLN A 159 52.92 -4.42 0.22
C GLN A 159 52.00 -5.35 -0.59
N ALA A 160 51.83 -6.60 -0.15
CA ALA A 160 50.94 -7.55 -0.81
C ALA A 160 49.47 -7.10 -0.77
N VAL A 161 48.99 -6.60 0.38
CA VAL A 161 47.64 -6.04 0.50
C VAL A 161 47.46 -4.80 -0.38
N ASN A 162 48.46 -3.91 -0.42
CA ASN A 162 48.39 -2.71 -1.26
C ASN A 162 48.40 -3.02 -2.76
N GLN A 163 49.15 -4.04 -3.19
CA GLN A 163 49.12 -4.54 -4.58
C GLN A 163 47.76 -5.15 -4.92
N LEU A 164 47.19 -5.94 -4.02
CA LEU A 164 45.87 -6.56 -4.20
C LEU A 164 44.76 -5.50 -4.28
N LYS A 165 44.78 -4.50 -3.41
CA LYS A 165 43.91 -3.31 -3.47
C LYS A 165 44.00 -2.61 -4.83
N ASN A 166 45.21 -2.27 -5.27
CA ASN A 166 45.40 -1.54 -6.53
C ASN A 166 44.94 -2.36 -7.75
N ARG A 167 45.13 -3.69 -7.72
CA ARG A 167 44.62 -4.58 -8.75
C ARG A 167 43.09 -4.60 -8.79
N ALA A 168 42.45 -4.75 -7.63
CA ALA A 168 41.00 -4.73 -7.51
C ALA A 168 40.40 -3.41 -8.02
N LEU A 169 40.93 -2.27 -7.57
CA LEU A 169 40.48 -0.94 -8.02
C LEU A 169 40.66 -0.73 -9.52
N ASN A 170 41.76 -1.21 -10.10
CA ASN A 170 41.96 -1.12 -11.55
C ASN A 170 40.94 -1.96 -12.33
N LYS A 171 40.52 -3.12 -11.81
CA LYS A 171 39.47 -3.94 -12.43
C LYS A 171 38.11 -3.25 -12.33
N ILE A 172 37.74 -2.73 -11.16
CA ILE A 172 36.50 -1.95 -10.97
C ILE A 172 36.47 -0.73 -11.90
N LYS A 173 37.58 0.01 -12.02
CA LYS A 173 37.66 1.16 -12.92
C LYS A 173 37.45 0.79 -14.38
N ARG A 174 37.98 -0.38 -14.81
CA ARG A 174 37.79 -0.89 -16.17
C ARG A 174 36.33 -1.28 -16.42
N SER A 175 35.69 -1.97 -15.48
CA SER A 175 34.28 -2.35 -15.64
C SER A 175 33.37 -1.12 -15.71
N LEU A 176 33.57 -0.12 -14.87
CA LEU A 176 32.80 1.14 -14.91
C LEU A 176 32.98 1.90 -16.23
N ASN A 177 34.21 1.97 -16.75
CA ASN A 177 34.47 2.61 -18.04
C ASN A 177 33.81 1.86 -19.22
N LEU A 178 33.65 0.54 -19.12
CA LEU A 178 32.93 -0.28 -20.11
C LEU A 178 31.42 -0.03 -20.07
N PHE A 179 30.85 0.24 -18.89
CA PHE A 179 29.44 0.63 -18.73
C PHE A 179 29.11 2.05 -19.24
N THR A 180 30.11 2.94 -19.37
CA THR A 180 29.90 4.32 -19.83
C THR A 180 29.90 4.46 -21.37
N ILE A 181 30.15 3.36 -22.10
CA ILE A 181 30.24 3.35 -23.57
C ILE A 181 28.94 2.81 -24.22
N PHE A 182 27.94 2.46 -23.42
CA PHE A 182 26.56 2.17 -23.86
C PHE A 182 25.60 3.24 -23.34
#